data_AF-B5ANL5-F1
#
_entry.id   AF-B5ANL5-F1
#
_cell.length_a   1.000
_cell.length_b   1.000
_cell.length_c   1.000
_cell.angle_alpha   90.00
_cell.angle_beta   90.00
_cell.angle_gamma   90.00
#
_symmetry.space_group_name_H-M   'P 1'
#
loop_
_entity.id
_entity.type
_entity.pdbx_description
1 polymer ?
#
loop_
_entity_poly.entity_id
_entity_poly.type
_entity_poly.pdbx_seq_one_letter_code
_entity_poly.pdbx_strand_id
1 'polypeptide(L)'
;PLSLEAQAEARLLMFSHMNLLSPAIGDPICVPTQDMLIGLYVLTIGNRRGICANRYNSCGNSPNKKVSYNKKNYYKYTKDKEPHFSSSYDALGAYRQKRIGLNSPLWLRWKLDQRIIGSREVPIEVQYESFGTYHEIYAHYLIVGNRKKEIRSIYIRTTLGHISFYREIEEAIQGFSRAYSYTI
;
A
#
# COMPACT_ATOMS: atom_id res chain seq x y z
N PRO A 1 -30.91 -24.89 -17.27
CA PRO A 1 -31.00 -26.37 -17.33
C PRO A 1 -32.41 -26.80 -16.89
N LEU A 2 -33.03 -27.72 -17.63
CA LEU A 2 -34.43 -28.11 -17.40
C LEU A 2 -34.58 -29.20 -16.34
N SER A 3 -33.70 -30.22 -16.33
CA SER A 3 -33.71 -31.28 -15.31
C SER A 3 -33.07 -30.80 -13.99
N LEU A 4 -33.46 -31.42 -12.88
CA LEU A 4 -32.91 -31.11 -11.55
C LEU A 4 -31.43 -31.45 -11.48
N GLU A 5 -31.02 -32.53 -12.13
CA GLU A 5 -29.63 -32.99 -12.22
C GLU A 5 -28.79 -31.96 -12.97
N ALA A 6 -29.27 -31.49 -14.12
CA ALA A 6 -28.57 -30.46 -14.89
C ALA A 6 -28.54 -29.11 -14.16
N GLN A 7 -29.52 -28.82 -13.31
CA GLN A 7 -29.50 -27.63 -12.43
C GLN A 7 -28.47 -27.78 -11.32
N ALA A 8 -28.36 -28.95 -10.70
CA ALA A 8 -27.36 -29.25 -9.68
C ALA A 8 -25.94 -29.19 -10.28
N GLU A 9 -25.71 -29.78 -11.45
CA GLU A 9 -24.43 -29.75 -12.16
C GLU A 9 -24.01 -28.33 -12.53
N ALA A 10 -24.95 -27.53 -13.05
CA ALA A 10 -24.67 -26.14 -13.39
C ALA A 10 -24.26 -25.30 -12.17
N ARG A 11 -24.85 -25.58 -11.00
CA ARG A 11 -24.47 -24.91 -9.76
C ARG A 11 -23.15 -25.46 -9.21
N LEU A 12 -22.97 -26.77 -9.13
CA LEU A 12 -21.79 -27.31 -8.45
C LEU A 12 -20.52 -27.24 -9.29
N LEU A 13 -20.62 -27.45 -10.60
CA LEU A 13 -19.46 -27.60 -11.48
C LEU A 13 -19.27 -26.40 -12.42
N MET A 14 -20.36 -25.81 -12.92
CA MET A 14 -20.29 -24.75 -13.93
C MET A 14 -20.37 -23.33 -13.35
N PHE A 15 -20.41 -23.16 -12.02
CA PHE A 15 -20.42 -21.82 -11.44
C PHE A 15 -19.09 -21.10 -11.71
N SER A 16 -19.16 -19.83 -12.10
CA SER A 16 -17.98 -19.03 -12.48
C SER A 16 -16.96 -18.87 -11.35
N HIS A 17 -17.41 -18.73 -10.09
CA HIS A 17 -16.52 -18.54 -8.95
C HIS A 17 -15.68 -19.78 -8.59
N MET A 18 -16.07 -20.97 -9.09
CA MET A 18 -15.30 -22.21 -8.93
C MET A 18 -14.33 -22.44 -10.11
N ASN A 19 -14.56 -21.78 -11.24
CA ASN A 19 -13.81 -21.95 -12.49
C ASN A 19 -12.86 -20.77 -12.76
N LEU A 20 -12.02 -20.42 -11.78
CA LEU A 20 -11.10 -19.27 -11.88
C LEU A 20 -9.76 -19.61 -12.55
N LEU A 21 -9.41 -20.90 -12.63
CA LEU A 21 -8.13 -21.40 -13.12
C LEU A 21 -8.30 -22.14 -14.45
N SER A 22 -7.24 -22.12 -15.25
CA SER A 22 -7.17 -22.92 -16.47
C SER A 22 -7.04 -24.41 -16.14
N PRO A 23 -7.91 -25.29 -16.66
CA PRO A 23 -7.83 -26.72 -16.38
C PRO A 23 -6.57 -27.38 -16.99
N ALA A 24 -5.97 -26.75 -18.01
CA ALA A 24 -4.79 -27.29 -18.68
C ALA A 24 -3.47 -26.91 -17.99
N ILE A 25 -3.36 -25.68 -17.48
CA ILE A 25 -2.09 -25.10 -17.00
C ILE A 25 -2.14 -24.75 -15.50
N GLY A 26 -3.34 -24.49 -14.96
CA GLY A 26 -3.53 -24.01 -13.59
C GLY A 26 -3.38 -22.49 -13.44
N ASP A 27 -3.08 -21.76 -14.51
CA ASP A 27 -2.99 -20.30 -14.48
C ASP A 27 -4.36 -19.63 -14.26
N PRO A 28 -4.43 -18.49 -13.57
CA PRO A 28 -5.68 -17.77 -13.40
C PRO A 28 -6.20 -17.24 -14.73
N ILE A 29 -7.45 -17.55 -15.06
CA ILE A 29 -8.15 -17.02 -16.24
C ILE A 29 -8.82 -15.68 -15.92
N CYS A 30 -9.34 -15.53 -14.70
CA CYS A 30 -10.07 -14.34 -14.25
C CYS A 30 -9.12 -13.23 -13.75
N VAL A 31 -8.17 -12.81 -14.58
CA VAL A 31 -7.24 -11.71 -14.29
C VAL A 31 -7.81 -10.38 -14.80
N PRO A 32 -7.64 -9.24 -14.09
CA PRO A 32 -8.08 -7.94 -14.61
C PRO A 32 -7.39 -7.59 -15.93
N THR A 33 -8.16 -7.06 -16.89
CA THR A 33 -7.69 -6.65 -18.23
C THR A 33 -8.09 -5.20 -18.56
N GLN A 34 -7.44 -4.62 -19.57
CA GLN A 34 -7.76 -3.31 -20.16
C GLN A 34 -7.98 -2.19 -19.13
N ASP A 35 -9.21 -1.70 -18.99
CA ASP A 35 -9.55 -0.55 -18.15
C ASP A 35 -9.30 -0.81 -16.67
N MET A 36 -9.47 -2.05 -16.21
CA MET A 36 -9.15 -2.40 -14.82
C MET A 36 -7.66 -2.25 -14.54
N LEU A 37 -6.79 -2.66 -15.47
CA LEU A 37 -5.34 -2.49 -15.34
C LEU A 37 -4.95 -1.02 -15.38
N ILE A 38 -5.56 -0.22 -16.26
CA ILE A 38 -5.32 1.23 -16.31
C ILE A 38 -5.74 1.89 -15.00
N GLY A 39 -6.92 1.52 -14.47
CA GLY A 39 -7.41 2.01 -13.18
C GLY A 39 -6.45 1.69 -12.03
N LEU A 40 -6.01 0.43 -11.94
CA LEU A 40 -5.05 0.00 -10.92
C LEU A 40 -3.69 0.69 -11.09
N TYR A 41 -3.23 0.87 -12.32
CA TYR A 41 -1.99 1.57 -12.61
C TYR A 41 -2.06 3.03 -12.17
N VAL A 42 -3.12 3.76 -12.52
CA VAL A 42 -3.32 5.15 -12.08
C VAL A 42 -3.50 5.24 -10.56
N LEU A 43 -4.10 4.23 -9.93
CA LEU A 43 -4.27 4.18 -8.49
C LEU A 43 -2.91 4.00 -7.77
N THR A 44 -2.03 3.18 -8.33
CA THR A 44 -0.75 2.80 -7.72
C THR A 44 0.45 3.60 -8.24
N ILE A 45 0.23 4.50 -9.20
CA ILE A 45 1.31 5.36 -9.71
C ILE A 45 1.73 6.35 -8.62
N GLY A 46 2.97 6.23 -8.14
CA GLY A 46 3.43 7.02 -7.01
C GLY A 46 4.94 7.15 -6.97
N ASN A 47 5.42 8.24 -6.37
CA ASN A 47 6.85 8.46 -6.15
C ASN A 47 7.38 7.46 -5.12
N ARG A 48 7.97 6.35 -5.58
CA ARG A 48 8.74 5.40 -4.76
C ARG A 48 10.09 5.96 -4.28
N ARG A 49 10.22 7.28 -4.17
CA ARG A 49 11.43 7.87 -3.58
C ARG A 49 11.46 7.43 -2.13
N GLY A 50 12.47 6.69 -1.70
CA GLY A 50 12.58 6.26 -0.30
C GLY A 50 12.75 7.43 0.67
N ILE A 51 12.67 7.16 1.96
CA ILE A 51 12.84 8.12 3.07
C ILE A 51 14.23 8.80 2.98
N CYS A 52 15.26 8.06 2.58
CA CYS A 52 16.63 8.54 2.39
C CYS A 52 16.81 9.43 1.15
N ALA A 53 16.02 9.23 0.09
CA ALA A 53 16.11 10.03 -1.14
C ALA A 53 15.73 11.51 -0.90
N ASN A 54 14.97 11.81 0.16
CA ASN A 54 14.61 13.19 0.52
C ASN A 54 15.56 13.83 1.54
N ARG A 55 16.30 13.05 2.35
CA ARG A 55 17.17 13.58 3.40
C ARG A 55 18.59 13.91 2.93
N TYR A 56 19.10 13.21 1.92
CA TYR A 56 20.47 13.43 1.40
C TYR A 56 20.56 14.23 0.09
N ASN A 57 19.46 14.83 -0.39
CA ASN A 57 19.50 15.77 -1.53
C ASN A 57 20.06 17.16 -1.15
N SER A 58 21.13 17.19 -0.34
CA SER A 58 21.88 18.39 -0.01
C SER A 58 23.21 18.50 -0.78
N CYS A 59 23.44 17.70 -1.83
CA CYS A 59 24.63 17.87 -2.64
C CYS A 59 24.31 17.86 -4.14
N GLY A 60 24.38 19.05 -4.74
CA GLY A 60 24.22 19.29 -6.17
C GLY A 60 24.46 20.74 -6.54
N ASN A 61 25.40 21.43 -5.88
CA ASN A 61 26.02 22.62 -6.47
C ASN A 61 26.96 22.15 -7.58
N SER A 62 26.41 21.79 -8.74
CA SER A 62 27.17 21.71 -9.99
C SER A 62 27.00 23.05 -10.69
N PRO A 63 28.02 23.90 -10.82
CA PRO A 63 27.91 25.07 -11.67
C PRO A 63 27.84 24.58 -13.12
N ASN A 64 26.84 25.08 -13.85
CA ASN A 64 26.69 24.97 -15.31
C ASN A 64 26.14 23.67 -15.89
N LYS A 65 24.81 23.65 -16.07
CA LYS A 65 24.19 23.49 -17.39
C LYS A 65 22.74 24.00 -17.35
N LYS A 66 22.53 25.20 -17.88
CA LYS A 66 21.20 25.71 -18.22
C LYS A 66 20.66 24.86 -19.37
N VAL A 67 19.88 23.83 -19.06
CA VAL A 67 18.96 23.23 -20.03
C VAL A 67 17.56 23.57 -19.57
N SER A 68 16.96 24.50 -20.32
CA SER A 68 15.58 24.95 -20.17
C SER A 68 14.64 23.81 -20.55
N TYR A 69 14.11 23.11 -19.55
CA TYR A 69 12.83 22.44 -19.69
C TYR A 69 11.81 23.22 -18.87
N ASN A 70 10.91 23.90 -19.57
CA ASN A 70 9.71 24.52 -19.01
C ASN A 70 8.84 23.42 -18.36
N LYS A 71 9.08 23.12 -17.09
CA LYS A 71 8.18 22.31 -16.26
C LYS A 71 7.44 23.24 -15.30
N LYS A 72 6.56 24.06 -15.89
CA LYS A 72 5.54 24.78 -15.12
C LYS A 72 4.56 23.73 -14.59
N ASN A 73 4.40 23.71 -13.27
CA ASN A 73 3.37 23.00 -12.50
C ASN A 73 3.55 21.47 -12.37
N TYR A 74 4.11 21.02 -11.24
CA TYR A 74 3.50 20.01 -10.34
C TYR A 74 4.40 19.85 -9.11
N TYR A 75 3.78 19.78 -7.91
CA TYR A 75 4.36 19.65 -6.56
C TYR A 75 5.32 20.77 -6.10
N LYS A 76 4.76 21.83 -5.53
CA LYS A 76 5.46 22.65 -4.53
C LYS A 76 5.58 21.78 -3.26
N TYR A 77 6.64 20.99 -3.16
CA TYR A 77 7.02 20.34 -1.90
C TYR A 77 7.42 21.46 -0.93
N THR A 78 6.45 22.01 -0.21
CA THR A 78 6.75 22.71 1.02
C THR A 78 7.31 21.67 1.99
N LYS A 79 8.31 22.11 2.73
CA LYS A 79 9.01 21.43 3.82
C LYS A 79 8.08 21.20 5.02
N ASP A 80 6.79 21.01 4.76
CA ASP A 80 5.74 20.67 5.69
C ASP A 80 5.80 19.16 5.88
N LYS A 81 5.88 18.72 7.13
CA LYS A 81 5.98 17.31 7.51
C LYS A 81 4.90 16.51 6.76
N GLU A 82 5.31 15.43 6.09
CA GLU A 82 4.38 14.50 5.44
C GLU A 82 3.27 14.10 6.44
N PRO A 83 1.99 14.06 6.02
CA PRO A 83 0.89 13.83 6.95
C PRO A 83 0.95 12.42 7.53
N HIS A 84 0.69 12.31 8.83
CA HIS A 84 0.67 11.05 9.57
C HIS A 84 -0.76 10.65 9.88
N PHE A 85 -1.09 9.40 9.56
CA PHE A 85 -2.40 8.80 9.78
C PHE A 85 -2.28 7.58 10.66
N SER A 86 -3.16 7.51 11.66
CA SER A 86 -3.26 6.35 12.55
C SER A 86 -4.13 5.23 11.97
N SER A 87 -4.97 5.57 10.99
CA SER A 87 -5.99 4.72 10.36
C SER A 87 -6.14 5.06 8.88
N SER A 88 -6.45 4.07 8.06
CA SER A 88 -6.73 4.24 6.63
C SER A 88 -7.99 5.10 6.37
N TYR A 89 -8.99 5.00 7.25
CA TYR A 89 -10.23 5.81 7.15
C TYR A 89 -9.98 7.31 7.30
N ASP A 90 -9.04 7.69 8.18
CA ASP A 90 -8.68 9.10 8.38
C ASP A 90 -7.98 9.66 7.14
N ALA A 91 -7.08 8.88 6.53
CA ALA A 91 -6.43 9.24 5.27
C ALA A 91 -7.46 9.43 4.12
N LEU A 92 -8.44 8.54 4.02
CA LEU A 92 -9.53 8.65 3.04
C LEU A 92 -10.45 9.85 3.34
N GLY A 93 -10.72 10.14 4.61
CA GLY A 93 -11.45 11.34 5.03
C GLY A 93 -10.73 12.62 4.60
N ALA A 94 -9.42 12.70 4.83
CA ALA A 94 -8.58 13.81 4.41
C ALA A 94 -8.57 14.01 2.88
N TYR A 95 -8.61 12.91 2.11
CA TYR A 95 -8.74 12.96 0.65
C TYR A 95 -10.09 13.51 0.20
N ARG A 96 -11.19 13.08 0.82
CA ARG A 96 -12.53 13.61 0.51
C ARG A 96 -12.61 15.11 0.80
N GLN A 97 -11.90 15.57 1.81
CA GLN A 97 -11.73 16.99 2.13
C GLN A 97 -10.74 17.72 1.20
N LYS A 98 -10.19 17.06 0.18
CA LYS A 98 -9.18 17.57 -0.76
C LYS A 98 -7.91 18.13 -0.09
N ARG A 99 -7.60 17.67 1.13
CA ARG A 99 -6.38 18.05 1.87
C ARG A 99 -5.14 17.34 1.35
N ILE A 100 -5.35 16.17 0.74
CA ILE A 100 -4.32 15.25 0.28
C ILE A 100 -4.67 14.80 -1.14
N GLY A 101 -3.68 14.62 -1.99
CA GLY A 101 -3.84 14.08 -3.34
C GLY A 101 -3.59 12.57 -3.39
N LEU A 102 -4.13 11.89 -4.41
CA LEU A 102 -4.01 10.43 -4.57
C LEU A 102 -2.55 9.93 -4.53
N ASN A 103 -1.63 10.68 -5.16
CA ASN A 103 -0.22 10.31 -5.33
C ASN A 103 0.71 10.98 -4.32
N SER A 104 0.15 11.72 -3.35
CA SER A 104 0.96 12.38 -2.34
C SER A 104 1.45 11.37 -1.29
N PRO A 105 2.74 11.42 -0.91
CA PRO A 105 3.27 10.51 0.10
C PRO A 105 2.71 10.87 1.48
N LEU A 106 2.37 9.84 2.24
CA LEU A 106 1.86 9.95 3.60
C LEU A 106 2.39 8.80 4.46
N TRP A 107 2.36 9.00 5.77
CA TRP A 107 2.72 7.98 6.75
C TRP A 107 1.46 7.34 7.33
N LEU A 108 1.37 6.02 7.25
CA LEU A 108 0.28 5.25 7.83
C LEU A 108 0.82 4.36 8.95
N ARG A 109 0.17 4.38 10.12
CA ARG A 109 0.44 3.42 11.19
C ARG A 109 -0.02 2.02 10.76
N TRP A 110 0.93 1.11 10.62
CA TRP A 110 0.71 -0.29 10.31
C TRP A 110 0.27 -1.07 11.54
N LYS A 111 -0.68 -1.99 11.37
CA LYS A 111 -1.13 -2.89 12.43
C LYS A 111 -0.18 -4.08 12.52
N LEU A 112 0.35 -4.35 13.71
CA LEU A 112 1.33 -5.41 13.99
C LEU A 112 0.83 -6.83 13.64
N ASP A 113 -0.49 -7.05 13.63
CA ASP A 113 -1.09 -8.37 13.35
C ASP A 113 -0.95 -8.80 11.88
N GLN A 114 -0.71 -7.85 10.97
CA GLN A 114 -0.53 -8.13 9.54
C GLN A 114 0.94 -8.46 9.26
N ARG A 115 1.27 -9.76 9.40
CA ARG A 115 2.60 -10.31 9.11
C ARG A 115 2.86 -10.39 7.60
N ILE A 116 3.29 -9.29 6.98
CA ILE A 116 4.31 -9.32 5.92
C ILE A 116 5.04 -7.97 5.98
N ILE A 117 6.14 -7.89 6.74
CA ILE A 117 7.21 -6.93 6.42
C ILE A 117 8.28 -7.78 5.73
N GLY A 118 8.24 -7.75 4.41
CA GLY A 118 9.10 -8.53 3.54
C GLY A 118 10.56 -8.07 3.62
N SER A 119 11.45 -9.07 3.52
CA SER A 119 12.91 -9.04 3.48
C SER A 119 13.64 -8.51 4.71
N ARG A 120 14.67 -9.25 5.14
CA ARG A 120 15.67 -8.89 6.17
C ARG A 120 16.54 -7.73 5.67
N GLU A 121 15.94 -6.56 5.47
CA GLU A 121 16.67 -5.34 5.15
C GLU A 121 17.37 -4.81 6.40
N VAL A 122 18.58 -4.26 6.23
CA VAL A 122 19.28 -3.57 7.31
C VAL A 122 18.74 -2.14 7.38
N PRO A 123 18.46 -1.60 8.58
CA PRO A 123 18.00 -0.22 8.71
C PRO A 123 19.06 0.74 8.15
N ILE A 124 18.58 1.77 7.44
CA ILE A 124 19.45 2.82 6.87
C ILE A 124 20.02 3.68 7.99
N GLU A 125 19.20 3.95 9.01
CA GLU A 125 19.57 4.77 10.14
C GLU A 125 18.83 4.28 11.38
N VAL A 126 19.52 4.22 12.51
CA VAL A 126 18.93 3.92 13.82
C VAL A 126 19.19 5.09 14.74
N GLN A 127 18.13 5.73 15.21
CA GLN A 127 18.20 6.86 16.13
C GLN A 127 17.74 6.43 17.52
N TYR A 128 18.46 6.88 18.55
CA TYR A 128 18.10 6.65 19.95
C TYR A 128 17.81 7.99 20.63
N GLU A 129 16.62 8.12 21.18
CA GLU A 129 16.26 9.26 22.04
C GLU A 129 16.75 9.03 23.47
N SER A 130 17.07 10.11 24.17
CA SER A 130 17.49 10.07 25.59
C SER A 130 16.44 9.39 26.49
N PHE A 131 15.16 9.53 26.16
CA PHE A 131 14.04 8.86 26.86
C PHE A 131 13.97 7.34 26.62
N GLY A 132 14.77 6.79 25.70
CA GLY A 132 14.80 5.36 25.44
C GLY A 132 13.87 4.86 24.34
N THR A 133 13.23 5.77 23.62
CA THR A 133 12.62 5.45 22.33
C THR A 133 13.74 5.23 21.31
N TYR A 134 13.62 4.18 20.50
CA TYR A 134 14.48 4.03 19.34
C TYR A 134 13.63 4.08 18.07
N HIS A 135 14.22 4.63 17.02
CA HIS A 135 13.65 4.76 15.69
C HIS A 135 14.56 4.02 14.71
N GLU A 136 14.10 2.92 14.16
CA GLU A 136 14.77 2.26 13.04
C GLU A 136 14.14 2.75 11.73
N ILE A 137 14.93 3.44 10.92
CA ILE A 137 14.49 4.04 9.68
C ILE A 137 14.96 3.17 8.52
N TYR A 138 14.01 2.64 7.77
CA TYR A 138 14.23 1.85 6.57
C TYR A 138 13.97 2.70 5.32
N ALA A 139 14.03 2.08 4.14
CA ALA A 139 13.78 2.79 2.89
C ALA A 139 12.34 3.31 2.77
N HIS A 140 11.36 2.53 3.23
CA HIS A 140 9.92 2.82 3.04
C HIS A 140 9.09 2.71 4.32
N TYR A 141 9.68 2.35 5.44
CA TYR A 141 8.98 2.25 6.72
C TYR A 141 9.88 2.68 7.88
N LEU A 142 9.25 2.95 9.01
CA LEU A 142 9.83 3.39 10.25
C LEU A 142 9.32 2.48 11.36
N ILE A 143 10.21 1.92 12.16
CA ILE A 143 9.86 1.16 13.35
C ILE A 143 10.20 2.01 14.57
N VAL A 144 9.22 2.15 15.47
CA VAL A 144 9.39 2.84 16.75
C VAL A 144 9.24 1.81 17.86
N GLY A 145 10.21 1.77 18.77
CA GLY A 145 10.19 0.83 19.90
C GLY A 145 10.82 1.38 21.18
N ASN A 146 10.78 0.55 22.22
CA ASN A 146 11.31 0.87 23.54
C ASN A 146 12.74 0.35 23.76
N ARG A 147 13.43 0.78 24.83
CA ARG A 147 14.76 0.26 25.23
C ARG A 147 14.87 -1.27 25.27
N LYS A 148 13.78 -1.98 25.57
CA LYS A 148 13.70 -3.46 25.59
C LYS A 148 13.62 -4.11 24.20
N LYS A 149 13.67 -3.32 23.12
CA LYS A 149 13.43 -3.76 21.73
C LYS A 149 12.02 -4.29 21.45
N GLU A 150 11.06 -3.91 22.27
CA GLU A 150 9.64 -4.14 21.98
C GLU A 150 9.16 -3.09 20.98
N ILE A 151 8.57 -3.55 19.87
CA ILE A 151 8.03 -2.69 18.82
C ILE A 151 6.73 -2.05 19.34
N ARG A 152 6.69 -0.72 19.42
CA ARG A 152 5.49 0.04 19.80
C ARG A 152 4.59 0.30 18.60
N SER A 153 5.17 0.76 17.51
CA SER A 153 4.45 1.10 16.30
C SER A 153 5.34 1.01 15.08
N ILE A 154 4.72 0.62 13.97
CA ILE A 154 5.37 0.60 12.66
C ILE A 154 4.61 1.62 11.81
N TYR A 155 5.34 2.48 11.11
CA TYR A 155 4.78 3.43 10.16
C TYR A 155 5.30 3.10 8.78
N ILE A 156 4.40 3.01 7.81
CA ILE A 156 4.75 2.77 6.42
C ILE A 156 4.51 4.05 5.65
N ARG A 157 5.49 4.43 4.85
CA ARG A 157 5.37 5.53 3.92
C ARG A 157 4.78 5.01 2.62
N THR A 158 3.56 5.46 2.31
CA THR A 158 2.78 4.97 1.17
C THR A 158 1.99 6.12 0.54
N THR A 159 1.20 5.82 -0.48
CA THR A 159 0.26 6.77 -1.08
C THR A 159 -1.17 6.34 -0.81
N LEU A 160 -2.11 7.26 -0.91
CA LEU A 160 -3.51 6.98 -0.66
C LEU A 160 -4.07 5.89 -1.60
N GLY A 161 -3.67 5.88 -2.86
CA GLY A 161 -4.14 4.88 -3.81
C GLY A 161 -3.74 3.45 -3.43
N HIS A 162 -2.50 3.26 -2.96
CA HIS A 162 -2.08 1.96 -2.41
C HIS A 162 -2.90 1.58 -1.17
N ILE A 163 -3.14 2.52 -0.25
CA ILE A 163 -3.96 2.27 0.95
C ILE A 163 -5.37 1.83 0.56
N SER A 164 -5.98 2.51 -0.41
CA SER A 164 -7.31 2.16 -0.90
C SER A 164 -7.33 0.75 -1.48
N PHE A 165 -6.36 0.42 -2.33
CA PHE A 165 -6.27 -0.90 -2.95
C PHE A 165 -6.11 -2.03 -1.92
N TYR A 166 -5.15 -1.91 -1.01
CA TYR A 166 -4.91 -2.92 0.01
C TYR A 166 -6.08 -3.07 0.98
N ARG A 167 -6.79 -1.97 1.28
CA ARG A 167 -8.00 -2.02 2.10
C ARG A 167 -9.09 -2.86 1.45
N GLU A 168 -9.38 -2.64 0.16
CA GLU A 168 -10.41 -3.43 -0.55
C GLU A 168 -10.05 -4.93 -0.57
N ILE A 169 -8.77 -5.25 -0.76
CA ILE A 169 -8.28 -6.63 -0.68
C ILE A 169 -8.53 -7.21 0.72
N GLU A 170 -8.17 -6.47 1.77
CA GLU A 170 -8.32 -6.96 3.12
C GLU A 170 -9.80 -7.12 3.53
N GLU A 171 -10.66 -6.19 3.14
CA GLU A 171 -12.11 -6.29 3.36
C GLU A 171 -12.70 -7.51 2.62
N ALA A 172 -12.24 -7.80 1.40
CA ALA A 172 -12.63 -8.99 0.65
C ALA A 172 -12.18 -10.29 1.34
N ILE A 173 -10.93 -10.35 1.82
CA ILE A 173 -10.39 -11.52 2.54
C ILE A 173 -11.15 -11.73 3.86
N GLN A 174 -11.39 -10.66 4.63
CA GLN A 174 -12.15 -10.76 5.88
C GLN A 174 -13.60 -11.18 5.61
N GLY A 175 -14.23 -10.62 4.59
CA GLY A 175 -15.58 -11.01 4.15
C GLY A 175 -15.67 -12.49 3.84
N PHE A 176 -14.68 -13.03 3.12
CA PHE A 176 -14.56 -14.46 2.84
C PHE A 176 -14.43 -15.28 4.13
N SER A 177 -13.49 -14.94 5.01
CA SER A 177 -13.31 -15.69 6.28
C SER A 177 -14.58 -15.75 7.14
N ARG A 178 -15.38 -14.68 7.15
CA ARG A 178 -16.64 -14.61 7.88
C ARG A 178 -17.69 -15.52 7.25
N ALA A 179 -17.82 -15.52 5.93
CA ALA A 179 -18.76 -16.39 5.22
C ALA A 179 -18.51 -17.88 5.50
N TYR A 180 -17.24 -18.29 5.59
CA TYR A 180 -16.86 -19.66 5.96
C TYR A 180 -17.18 -20.00 7.42
N SER A 181 -17.09 -19.02 8.33
CA SER A 181 -17.42 -19.25 9.75
C SER A 181 -18.91 -19.43 10.04
N TYR A 182 -19.80 -18.94 9.16
CA TYR A 182 -21.25 -19.09 9.30
C TYR A 182 -21.83 -20.30 8.55
N THR A 183 -21.01 -20.99 7.76
CA THR A 183 -21.40 -22.17 6.98
C THR A 183 -20.98 -23.50 7.63
N ILE A 184 -20.37 -23.43 8.82
CA ILE A 184 -20.10 -24.55 9.75
C ILE A 184 -21.02 -24.38 10.95
#